data_AF-A0A097PPE7-F1
#
_entry.id   AF-A0A097PPE7-F1
#
_cell.length_a   1.000
_cell.length_b   1.000
_cell.length_c   1.000
_cell.angle_alpha   90.00
_cell.angle_beta   90.00
_cell.angle_gamma   90.00
#
_symmetry.space_group_name_H-M   'P 1'
#
loop_
_entity.id
_entity.type
_entity.pdbx_description
1 polymer ?
#
loop_
_entity_poly.entity_id
_entity_poly.type
_entity_poly.pdbx_seq_one_letter_code
_entity_poly.pdbx_strand_id
1 'polypeptide(L)'
;NNRISECPELSTCMIARGALIKPWIFTEIKEQRHWDISSGERLNILKDFVHYGLEHWGSDTKGVETTRHFLLEWLSYTYRYVPVGLLDVVPQRLNWRPPCYFGRDDLETLMASDSAADWIRISEMLLGKVPSGFTFAPKHKSNAYDRAENG
;
A
#
# COMPACT_ATOMS: atom_id res chain seq x y z
N ASN A 1 -16.54 20.26 5.75
CA ASN A 1 -16.61 18.99 6.48
C ASN A 1 -17.97 18.91 7.19
N ASN A 2 -19.09 18.84 6.44
CA ASN A 2 -20.45 18.95 6.97
C ASN A 2 -21.02 17.61 7.48
N ARG A 3 -20.19 16.59 7.69
CA ARG A 3 -20.63 15.27 8.17
C ARG A 3 -20.43 15.05 9.67
N ILE A 4 -19.59 15.85 10.32
CA ILE A 4 -19.47 15.84 11.79
C ILE A 4 -20.79 16.31 12.44
N SER A 5 -21.63 17.06 11.71
CA SER A 5 -22.93 17.54 12.16
C SER A 5 -24.08 16.54 12.06
N GLU A 6 -23.89 15.34 11.49
CA GLU A 6 -24.99 14.36 11.33
C GLU A 6 -25.15 13.39 12.50
N CYS A 7 -24.19 13.35 13.45
CA CYS A 7 -24.30 12.48 14.63
C CYS A 7 -23.56 13.08 15.84
N PRO A 8 -24.20 14.02 16.58
CA PRO A 8 -23.56 14.77 17.67
C PRO A 8 -23.14 13.91 18.88
N GLU A 9 -23.54 12.63 18.92
CA GLU A 9 -23.24 11.69 20.00
C GLU A 9 -21.91 10.92 19.81
N LEU A 10 -21.30 10.99 18.62
CA LEU A 10 -20.05 10.29 18.32
C LEU A 10 -18.83 11.19 18.62
N SER A 11 -18.19 10.94 19.77
CA SER A 11 -16.99 11.67 20.19
C SER A 11 -15.69 11.12 19.59
N THR A 12 -15.68 9.88 19.08
CA THR A 12 -14.47 9.20 18.57
C THR A 12 -14.78 8.31 17.37
N CYS A 13 -13.77 8.02 16.55
CA CYS A 13 -13.87 7.06 15.45
C CYS A 13 -12.60 6.20 15.34
N MET A 14 -12.73 4.98 14.83
CA MET A 14 -11.62 4.05 14.58
C MET A 14 -11.37 3.92 13.08
N ILE A 15 -10.09 3.97 12.68
CA ILE A 15 -9.66 3.77 11.30
C ILE A 15 -8.84 2.47 11.24
N ALA A 16 -9.41 1.44 10.61
CA ALA A 16 -8.74 0.16 10.41
C ALA A 16 -8.11 0.06 9.01
N ARG A 17 -8.78 -0.64 8.07
CA ARG A 17 -8.26 -0.91 6.71
C ARG A 17 -7.82 0.34 5.94
N GLY A 18 -8.45 1.49 6.19
CA GLY A 18 -8.08 2.76 5.55
C GLY A 18 -6.63 3.18 5.87
N ALA A 19 -6.16 2.92 7.09
CA ALA A 19 -4.78 3.23 7.49
C ALA A 19 -3.77 2.28 6.83
N LEU A 20 -4.16 1.03 6.52
CA LEU A 20 -3.29 0.10 5.77
C LEU A 20 -3.16 0.50 4.30
N ILE A 21 -4.23 0.98 3.68
CA ILE A 21 -4.22 1.41 2.27
C ILE A 21 -3.51 2.77 2.13
N LYS A 22 -3.78 3.70 3.05
CA LYS A 22 -3.29 5.07 3.03
C LYS A 22 -2.74 5.49 4.41
N PRO A 23 -1.48 5.18 4.70
CA PRO A 23 -0.87 5.41 6.02
C PRO A 23 -0.88 6.87 6.48
N TRP A 24 -0.81 7.82 5.54
CA TRP A 24 -0.86 9.26 5.82
C TRP A 24 -2.28 9.82 6.01
N ILE A 25 -3.31 8.96 6.10
CA ILE A 25 -4.70 9.38 6.38
C ILE A 25 -4.80 10.21 7.66
N PHE A 26 -3.97 9.93 8.68
CA PHE A 26 -3.97 10.69 9.92
C PHE A 26 -3.46 12.12 9.72
N THR A 27 -2.50 12.32 8.82
CA THR A 27 -2.05 13.66 8.43
C THR A 27 -3.15 14.41 7.68
N GLU A 28 -3.82 13.77 6.73
CA GLU A 28 -4.96 14.38 6.02
C GLU A 28 -6.09 14.79 6.98
N ILE A 29 -6.40 13.96 7.97
CA ILE A 29 -7.41 14.27 9.00
C ILE A 29 -6.95 15.43 9.87
N LYS A 30 -5.70 15.41 10.35
CA LYS A 30 -5.16 16.48 11.18
C LYS A 30 -5.14 17.82 10.43
N GLU A 31 -4.73 17.80 9.17
CA GLU A 31 -4.53 19.00 8.35
C GLU A 31 -5.77 19.40 7.55
N GLN A 32 -6.85 18.60 7.60
CA GLN A 32 -8.10 18.84 6.88
C GLN A 32 -7.89 19.07 5.36
N ARG A 33 -6.94 18.34 4.75
CA ARG A 33 -6.65 18.41 3.31
C ARG A 33 -6.42 17.04 2.73
N HIS A 34 -6.64 16.90 1.42
CA HIS A 34 -6.15 15.75 0.69
C HIS A 34 -4.65 15.90 0.43
N TRP A 35 -3.90 14.82 0.57
CA TRP A 35 -2.47 14.83 0.33
C TRP A 35 -2.15 13.88 -0.81
N ASP A 36 -1.84 14.46 -1.96
CA ASP A 36 -1.43 13.76 -3.17
C ASP A 36 0.08 13.58 -3.19
N ILE A 37 0.58 12.60 -2.43
CA ILE A 37 2.01 12.32 -2.34
C ILE A 37 2.54 11.75 -3.66
N SER A 38 3.80 12.03 -3.97
CA SER A 38 4.53 11.45 -5.10
C SER A 38 4.83 9.96 -4.89
N SER A 39 5.18 9.28 -5.97
CA SER A 39 5.70 7.90 -5.97
C SER A 39 6.93 7.74 -5.06
N GLY A 40 7.84 8.71 -5.08
CA GLY A 40 9.04 8.72 -4.26
C GLY A 40 8.76 8.87 -2.76
N GLU A 41 7.83 9.76 -2.39
CA GLU A 41 7.37 9.89 -1.00
C GLU A 41 6.72 8.58 -0.52
N ARG A 42 5.90 7.94 -1.38
CA ARG A 42 5.30 6.65 -1.06
C ARG A 42 6.34 5.54 -0.90
N LEU A 43 7.36 5.51 -1.76
CA LEU A 43 8.47 4.55 -1.65
C LEU A 43 9.30 4.79 -0.38
N ASN A 44 9.49 6.04 0.03
CA ASN A 44 10.20 6.34 1.28
C ASN A 44 9.46 5.80 2.51
N ILE A 45 8.12 5.83 2.53
CA ILE A 45 7.34 5.16 3.58
C ILE A 45 7.63 3.64 3.63
N LEU A 46 7.79 2.99 2.48
CA LEU A 46 8.16 1.57 2.42
C LEU A 46 9.61 1.33 2.89
N LYS A 47 10.53 2.25 2.59
CA LYS A 47 11.91 2.20 3.10
C LYS A 47 11.95 2.32 4.63
N ASP A 48 11.17 3.23 5.20
CA ASP A 48 11.07 3.40 6.65
C ASP A 48 10.54 2.13 7.31
N PHE A 49 9.48 1.53 6.73
CA PHE A 49 8.96 0.25 7.19
C PHE A 49 10.01 -0.86 7.17
N VAL A 50 10.75 -0.98 6.06
CA VAL A 50 11.83 -1.97 5.93
C VAL A 50 12.93 -1.71 6.94
N HIS A 51 13.34 -0.46 7.11
CA HIS A 51 14.36 -0.07 8.08
C HIS A 51 13.95 -0.50 9.50
N TYR A 52 12.76 -0.11 9.95
CA TYR A 52 12.25 -0.52 11.27
C TYR A 52 12.06 -2.03 11.39
N GLY A 53 11.66 -2.70 10.31
CA GLY A 53 11.56 -4.16 10.28
C GLY A 53 12.91 -4.83 10.52
N LEU A 54 13.97 -4.36 9.85
CA LEU A 54 15.32 -4.89 10.03
C LEU A 54 15.92 -4.53 11.40
N GLU A 55 15.61 -3.36 11.95
CA GLU A 55 15.97 -3.02 13.34
C GLU A 55 15.30 -3.95 14.36
N HIS A 56 14.04 -4.34 14.10
CA HIS A 56 13.25 -5.15 15.01
C HIS A 56 13.52 -6.66 14.88
N TRP A 57 13.58 -7.19 13.66
CA TRP A 57 13.72 -8.63 13.38
C TRP A 57 15.16 -9.05 13.05
N GLY A 58 16.06 -8.10 12.81
CA GLY A 58 17.45 -8.34 12.41
C GLY A 58 17.66 -8.28 10.89
N SER A 59 18.93 -8.15 10.51
CA SER A 59 19.40 -8.12 9.13
C SER A 59 20.02 -9.44 8.65
N ASP A 60 19.91 -10.50 9.46
CA ASP A 60 20.23 -11.85 9.02
C ASP A 60 19.14 -12.38 8.07
N THR A 61 19.38 -13.54 7.46
CA THR A 61 18.43 -14.13 6.50
C THR A 61 17.03 -14.27 7.08
N LYS A 62 16.90 -14.66 8.35
CA LYS A 62 15.60 -14.83 9.00
C LYS A 62 14.89 -13.49 9.19
N GLY A 63 15.60 -12.46 9.65
CA GLY A 63 15.05 -11.13 9.85
C GLY A 63 14.64 -10.44 8.55
N VAL A 64 15.45 -10.58 7.49
CA VAL A 64 15.14 -10.10 6.14
C VAL A 64 13.87 -10.76 5.59
N GLU A 65 13.78 -12.09 5.67
CA GLU A 65 12.60 -12.81 5.16
C GLU A 65 11.34 -12.52 5.99
N THR A 66 11.47 -12.33 7.30
CA THR A 66 10.35 -11.89 8.16
C THR A 66 9.86 -10.50 7.77
N THR A 67 10.79 -9.56 7.59
CA THR A 67 10.49 -8.19 7.13
C THR A 67 9.80 -8.21 5.77
N ARG A 68 10.32 -9.01 4.83
CA ARG A 68 9.78 -9.19 3.49
C ARG A 68 8.35 -9.72 3.54
N HIS A 69 8.08 -10.73 4.35
CA HIS A 69 6.75 -11.31 4.47
C HIS A 69 5.71 -10.26 4.89
N PHE A 70 6.00 -9.47 5.93
CA PHE A 70 5.07 -8.41 6.38
C PHE A 70 4.97 -7.24 5.41
N LEU A 71 6.07 -6.90 4.70
CA LEU A 71 6.03 -5.91 3.63
C LEU A 71 5.09 -6.37 2.50
N LEU A 72 5.18 -7.62 2.06
CA LEU A 72 4.34 -8.18 0.99
C LEU A 72 2.86 -8.24 1.42
N GLU A 73 2.59 -8.62 2.67
CA GLU A 73 1.24 -8.53 3.23
C GLU A 73 0.71 -7.10 3.19
N TRP A 74 1.53 -6.10 3.53
CA TRP A 74 1.11 -4.70 3.48
C TRP A 74 0.94 -4.14 2.06
N LEU A 75 1.80 -4.54 1.11
CA LEU A 75 1.66 -4.20 -0.31
C LEU A 75 0.31 -4.68 -0.87
N SER A 76 -0.18 -5.84 -0.40
CA SER A 76 -1.52 -6.35 -0.73
C SER A 76 -2.68 -5.45 -0.23
N TYR A 77 -2.42 -4.45 0.61
CA TYR A 77 -3.37 -3.40 0.96
C TYR A 77 -3.09 -2.11 0.20
N THR A 78 -1.84 -1.64 0.18
CA THR A 78 -1.49 -0.32 -0.36
C THR A 78 -1.73 -0.19 -1.85
N TYR A 79 -1.72 -1.29 -2.64
CA TYR A 79 -1.99 -1.23 -4.08
C TYR A 79 -3.35 -0.61 -4.42
N ARG A 80 -4.30 -0.63 -3.47
CA ARG A 80 -5.64 -0.05 -3.65
C ARG A 80 -5.67 1.48 -3.56
N TYR A 81 -4.56 2.10 -3.16
CA TYR A 81 -4.43 3.55 -3.21
C TYR A 81 -4.36 4.03 -4.66
N VAL A 82 -5.12 5.08 -4.95
CA VAL A 82 -5.08 5.81 -6.22
C VAL A 82 -4.64 7.23 -5.92
N PRO A 83 -3.62 7.76 -6.61
CA PRO A 83 -3.24 9.17 -6.53
C PRO A 83 -4.43 10.11 -6.66
N VAL A 84 -4.48 11.15 -5.82
CA VAL A 84 -5.65 12.03 -5.78
C VAL A 84 -5.81 12.78 -7.10
N GLY A 85 -4.71 13.18 -7.73
CA GLY A 85 -4.72 13.82 -9.04
C GLY A 85 -5.23 12.96 -10.19
N LEU A 86 -5.44 11.65 -9.97
CA LEU A 86 -6.04 10.73 -10.96
C LEU A 86 -7.52 10.42 -10.67
N LEU A 87 -8.09 10.96 -9.59
CA LEU A 87 -9.48 10.71 -9.21
C LEU A 87 -10.41 11.79 -9.77
N ASP A 88 -11.42 11.38 -10.53
CA ASP A 88 -12.51 12.27 -10.97
C ASP A 88 -13.40 12.70 -9.80
N VAL A 89 -13.54 11.83 -8.79
CA VAL A 89 -14.41 12.06 -7.62
C VAL A 89 -13.63 11.83 -6.33
N VAL A 90 -13.61 12.85 -5.48
CA VAL A 90 -12.95 12.85 -4.18
C VAL A 90 -14.02 13.05 -3.07
N PRO A 91 -13.94 12.34 -1.93
CA PRO A 91 -12.93 11.35 -1.55
C PRO A 91 -13.17 9.95 -2.12
N GLN A 92 -12.09 9.21 -2.37
CA GLN A 92 -12.14 7.78 -2.72
C GLN A 92 -12.84 6.99 -1.61
N ARG A 93 -13.77 6.11 -1.98
CA ARG A 93 -14.47 5.23 -1.03
C ARG A 93 -13.77 3.88 -0.92
N LEU A 94 -13.73 3.31 0.30
CA LEU A 94 -13.03 2.06 0.61
C LEU A 94 -13.53 0.84 -0.19
N ASN A 95 -14.81 0.84 -0.55
CA ASN A 95 -15.45 -0.24 -1.32
C ASN A 95 -15.29 -0.07 -2.84
N TRP A 96 -14.78 1.07 -3.31
CA TRP A 96 -14.51 1.26 -4.73
C TRP A 96 -13.38 0.35 -5.17
N ARG A 97 -13.52 -0.13 -6.41
CA ARG A 97 -12.52 -0.91 -7.12
C ARG A 97 -12.12 -0.05 -8.32
N PRO A 98 -11.01 0.69 -8.23
CA PRO A 98 -10.52 1.46 -9.35
C PRO A 98 -10.31 0.54 -10.56
N PRO A 99 -10.64 0.98 -11.79
CA PRO A 99 -10.19 0.26 -12.98
C PRO A 99 -8.66 0.26 -13.04
N CYS A 100 -8.08 -0.62 -13.84
CA CYS A 100 -6.65 -0.55 -14.14
C CYS A 100 -6.32 0.83 -14.71
N TYR A 101 -5.25 1.44 -14.21
CA TYR A 101 -4.78 2.75 -14.63
C TYR A 101 -3.26 2.75 -14.74
N PHE A 102 -2.74 3.67 -15.55
CA PHE A 102 -1.33 4.01 -15.53
C PHE A 102 -1.13 5.14 -14.52
N GLY A 103 -0.20 4.93 -13.60
CA GLY A 103 0.20 5.96 -12.65
C GLY A 103 0.86 7.14 -13.36
N ARG A 104 1.16 8.20 -12.60
CA ARG A 104 1.83 9.39 -13.15
C ARG A 104 3.27 9.09 -13.58
N ASP A 105 3.85 8.01 -13.05
CA ASP A 105 5.11 7.43 -13.46
C ASP A 105 5.09 5.88 -13.36
N ASP A 106 6.20 5.25 -13.76
CA ASP A 106 6.35 3.79 -13.75
C ASP A 106 6.30 3.20 -12.33
N LEU A 107 6.77 3.94 -11.32
CA LEU A 107 6.81 3.49 -9.94
C LEU A 107 5.40 3.47 -9.33
N GLU A 108 4.57 4.48 -9.63
CA GLU A 108 3.15 4.46 -9.25
C GLU A 108 2.41 3.33 -9.93
N THR A 109 2.68 3.13 -11.22
CA THR A 109 2.08 2.03 -11.99
C THR A 109 2.44 0.69 -11.35
N LEU A 110 3.70 0.49 -10.98
CA LEU A 110 4.16 -0.72 -10.28
C LEU A 110 3.48 -0.86 -8.90
N MET A 111 3.40 0.21 -8.12
CA MET A 111 2.78 0.20 -6.79
C MET A 111 1.24 0.14 -6.81
N ALA A 112 0.60 0.31 -7.97
CA ALA A 112 -0.83 0.13 -8.19
C ALA A 112 -1.18 -1.27 -8.68
N SER A 113 -0.18 -2.06 -9.07
CA SER A 113 -0.38 -3.43 -9.56
C SER A 113 -0.99 -4.32 -8.49
N ASP A 114 -1.95 -5.16 -8.90
CA ASP A 114 -2.55 -6.22 -8.09
C ASP A 114 -1.80 -7.55 -8.23
N SER A 115 -0.68 -7.59 -8.95
CA SER A 115 0.15 -8.78 -9.13
C SER A 115 1.09 -9.01 -7.93
N ALA A 116 1.07 -10.23 -7.39
CA ALA A 116 2.04 -10.64 -6.37
C ALA A 116 3.49 -10.59 -6.87
N ALA A 117 3.72 -10.81 -8.18
CA ALA A 117 5.06 -10.72 -8.77
C ALA A 117 5.60 -9.28 -8.74
N ASP A 118 4.74 -8.28 -8.95
CA ASP A 118 5.13 -6.87 -8.85
C ASP A 118 5.39 -6.46 -7.40
N TRP A 119 4.62 -6.99 -6.44
CA TRP A 119 4.91 -6.78 -5.01
C TRP A 119 6.25 -7.41 -4.61
N ILE A 120 6.57 -8.60 -5.13
CA ILE A 120 7.89 -9.22 -4.98
C ILE A 120 8.96 -8.31 -5.55
N ARG A 121 8.78 -7.76 -6.76
CA ARG A 121 9.72 -6.83 -7.38
C ARG A 121 9.96 -5.58 -6.51
N ILE A 122 8.92 -4.98 -5.95
CA ILE A 122 9.06 -3.85 -5.00
C ILE A 122 9.87 -4.29 -3.77
N SER A 123 9.57 -5.46 -3.22
CA SER A 123 10.32 -5.99 -2.08
C SER A 123 11.79 -6.25 -2.42
N GLU A 124 12.11 -6.66 -3.65
CA GLU A 124 13.50 -6.84 -4.09
C GLU A 124 14.26 -5.53 -4.19
N MET A 125 13.61 -4.44 -4.59
CA MET A 125 14.20 -3.10 -4.61
C MET A 125 14.62 -2.63 -3.21
N LEU A 126 13.98 -3.13 -2.16
CA LEU A 126 14.18 -2.67 -0.77
C LEU A 126 15.02 -3.63 0.08
N LEU A 127 14.92 -4.94 -0.15
CA LEU A 127 15.49 -5.99 0.69
C LEU A 127 16.45 -6.92 -0.07
N GLY A 128 16.76 -6.64 -1.34
CA GLY A 128 17.57 -7.50 -2.20
C GLY A 128 16.78 -8.66 -2.81
N LYS A 129 17.44 -9.45 -3.66
CA LYS A 129 16.81 -10.54 -4.43
C LYS A 129 16.22 -11.63 -3.57
N VAL A 130 15.05 -12.14 -3.96
CA VAL A 130 14.45 -13.32 -3.34
C VAL A 130 15.16 -14.60 -3.83
N PRO A 131 15.08 -15.71 -3.09
CA PRO A 131 15.54 -17.02 -3.58
C PRO A 131 14.83 -17.42 -4.88
N SER A 132 15.51 -18.23 -5.70
CA SER A 132 14.92 -18.78 -6.91
C SER A 132 13.65 -19.59 -6.58
N GLY A 133 12.58 -19.36 -7.34
CA GLY A 133 11.28 -20.00 -7.13
C GLY A 133 10.46 -19.45 -5.95
N PHE A 134 10.85 -18.33 -5.35
CA PHE A 134 10.04 -17.68 -4.33
C PHE A 134 8.68 -17.24 -4.89
N THR A 135 7.62 -17.58 -4.17
CA THR A 135 6.24 -17.18 -4.49
C THR A 135 5.58 -16.58 -3.26
N PHE A 136 4.70 -15.60 -3.46
CA PHE A 136 3.91 -15.00 -2.40
C PHE A 136 2.43 -15.08 -2.74
N ALA A 137 1.63 -15.52 -1.78
CA ALA A 137 0.18 -15.47 -1.84
C ALA A 137 -0.32 -14.70 -0.60
N PRO A 138 -1.09 -13.61 -0.76
CA PRO A 138 -1.55 -12.82 0.37
C PRO A 138 -2.50 -13.65 1.24
N LYS A 139 -2.33 -13.55 2.57
CA LYS A 139 -3.17 -14.29 3.53
C LYS A 139 -4.64 -13.91 3.46
N HIS A 140 -4.91 -12.64 3.21
CA HIS A 140 -6.26 -12.15 2.99
C HIS A 140 -6.58 -12.25 1.50
N LYS A 141 -7.84 -12.55 1.14
CA LYS A 141 -8.36 -12.52 -0.25
C LYS A 141 -8.35 -11.09 -0.84
N SER A 142 -7.25 -10.37 -0.69
CA SER A 142 -6.78 -9.38 -1.65
C SER A 142 -6.71 -10.18 -2.96
N ASN A 143 -7.68 -10.01 -3.86
CA ASN A 143 -7.72 -10.74 -5.12
C ASN A 143 -6.48 -10.38 -5.96
N ALA A 144 -5.35 -11.01 -5.66
CA ALA A 144 -4.17 -10.95 -6.51
C ALA A 144 -4.48 -11.88 -7.68
N TYR A 145 -4.66 -11.29 -8.86
CA TYR A 145 -4.80 -12.09 -10.06
C TYR A 145 -3.39 -12.55 -10.44
N ASP A 146 -3.15 -13.87 -10.43
CA ASP A 146 -2.10 -14.42 -11.27
C ASP A 146 -2.48 -14.04 -12.70
N ARG A 147 -1.77 -13.10 -13.30
CA ARG A 147 -1.73 -13.04 -14.77
C ARG A 147 -1.01 -14.29 -15.21
N ALA A 148 -1.77 -15.39 -15.30
CA ALA A 148 -1.38 -16.52 -16.12
C ALA A 148 -1.02 -15.96 -17.50
N GLU A 149 0.12 -16.44 -17.99
CA GLU A 149 0.74 -16.18 -19.29
C GLU A 149 -0.27 -15.76 -20.35
N ASN A 150 0.00 -14.63 -21.01
CA ASN A 150 -0.58 -14.33 -22.31
C ASN A 150 0.52 -13.81 -23.23
N GLY A 151 0.97 -14.72 -24.11
CA GLY A 151 1.39 -14.45 -25.50
C GLY A 151 2.67 -13.66 -25.71
#